data_AF-A0A938MIH2-F1
#
_entry.id   AF-A0A938MIH2-F1
#
_cell.length_a   1.000
_cell.length_b   1.000
_cell.length_c   1.000
_cell.angle_alpha   90.00
_cell.angle_beta   90.00
_cell.angle_gamma   90.00
#
_symmetry.space_group_name_H-M   'P 1'
#
loop_
_entity.id
_entity.type
_entity.pdbx_description
1 polymer ?
#
loop_
_entity_poly.entity_id
_entity_poly.type
_entity_poly.pdbx_seq_one_letter_code
_entity_poly.pdbx_strand_id
1 'polypeptide(L)'
;MKTLLDYFKRPIPQAEGFSPYRFPGPVVHLPVTVAFLLLGVYLCADFRLLCPLVVVYLIMGLYVGRDLAIYAHYNPLILLAMIVLLGLGCGFSRQIRDALAAVKSDVGEGFVGVSIGFTAVAIVLFLLHVRRLSKPSE
;
A
#
# COMPACT_ATOMS: atom_id res chain seq x y z
N MET A 1 8.03 1.34 25.86
CA MET A 1 8.40 0.28 24.89
C MET A 1 7.27 0.20 23.87
N LYS A 2 7.48 0.53 22.60
CA LYS A 2 6.44 0.35 21.57
C LYS A 2 6.40 -1.13 21.19
N THR A 3 5.36 -1.83 21.62
CA THR A 3 5.10 -3.21 21.21
C THR A 3 4.66 -3.26 19.75
N LEU A 4 4.79 -4.42 19.08
CA LEU A 4 4.25 -4.61 17.72
C LEU A 4 2.77 -4.23 17.63
N LEU A 5 2.00 -4.50 18.69
CA LEU A 5 0.59 -4.14 18.78
C LEU A 5 0.36 -2.62 18.83
N ASP A 6 1.30 -1.84 19.38
CA ASP A 6 1.19 -0.38 19.42
C ASP A 6 1.22 0.24 18.03
N TYR A 7 1.92 -0.38 17.07
CA TYR A 7 1.95 0.06 15.67
C TYR A 7 0.54 0.03 15.04
N PHE A 8 -0.28 -0.97 15.41
CA PHE A 8 -1.61 -1.19 14.87
C PHE A 8 -2.73 -0.44 15.60
N LYS A 9 -2.41 0.38 16.61
CA LYS A 9 -3.44 1.11 17.38
C LYS A 9 -4.09 2.25 16.61
N ARG A 10 -3.40 2.81 15.61
CA ARG A 10 -3.82 4.04 14.93
C ARG A 10 -3.61 3.92 13.41
N PRO A 11 -4.57 3.39 12.65
CA PRO A 11 -4.45 3.25 11.20
C PRO A 11 -4.52 4.59 10.47
N ILE A 12 -5.14 5.60 11.08
CA ILE A 12 -5.26 6.97 10.55
C ILE A 12 -4.40 7.89 11.45
N PRO A 13 -3.59 8.81 10.89
CA PRO A 13 -2.84 9.78 11.69
C PRO A 13 -3.76 10.67 12.54
N GLN A 14 -3.26 11.15 13.69
CA GLN A 14 -4.00 12.13 14.49
C GLN A 14 -4.10 13.49 13.78
N ALA A 15 -5.16 14.23 14.10
CA ALA A 15 -5.70 15.36 13.35
C ALA A 15 -4.73 16.54 13.08
N GLU A 16 -3.59 16.64 13.76
CA GLU A 16 -2.66 17.75 13.60
C GLU A 16 -2.03 17.83 12.19
N GLY A 17 -1.94 16.69 11.48
CA GLY A 17 -1.49 16.59 10.08
C GLY A 17 -2.51 15.99 9.10
N PHE A 18 -3.74 15.74 9.57
CA PHE A 18 -4.84 15.10 8.80
C PHE A 18 -6.12 15.94 8.79
N SER A 19 -6.00 17.25 9.03
CA SER A 19 -7.07 18.19 8.76
C SER A 19 -7.30 18.27 7.24
N PRO A 20 -8.55 18.38 6.76
CA PRO A 20 -8.86 18.63 5.35
C PRO A 20 -8.12 19.85 4.77
N TYR A 21 -7.70 20.77 5.64
CA TYR A 21 -6.99 22.01 5.29
C TYR A 21 -5.47 21.93 5.43
N ARG A 22 -4.92 20.80 5.91
CA ARG A 22 -3.48 20.57 6.04
C ARG A 22 -3.03 19.46 5.10
N PHE A 23 -2.57 19.87 3.92
CA PHE A 23 -1.72 19.05 3.06
C PHE A 23 -0.47 18.61 3.84
N PRO A 24 0.04 17.37 3.68
CA PRO A 24 -0.13 16.41 2.58
C PRO A 24 -0.94 15.13 2.90
N GLY A 25 -1.55 15.02 4.09
CA GLY A 25 -2.04 13.74 4.64
C GLY A 25 -2.93 12.92 3.70
N PRO A 26 -4.11 13.42 3.29
CA PRO A 26 -5.02 12.68 2.40
C PRO A 26 -4.46 12.42 1.00
N VAL A 27 -3.65 13.33 0.47
CA VAL A 27 -3.08 13.26 -0.89
C VAL A 27 -2.03 12.16 -1.02
N VAL A 28 -1.44 11.71 0.09
CA VAL A 28 -0.50 10.59 0.09
C VAL A 28 -1.15 9.31 0.60
N HIS A 29 -1.93 9.38 1.67
CA HIS A 29 -2.50 8.20 2.31
C HIS A 29 -3.53 7.49 1.43
N LEU A 30 -4.45 8.24 0.83
CA LEU A 30 -5.57 7.68 0.10
C LEU A 30 -5.12 7.00 -1.20
N PRO A 31 -4.25 7.60 -2.03
CA PRO A 31 -3.72 6.93 -3.23
C PRO A 31 -2.94 5.67 -2.91
N VAL A 32 -2.11 5.67 -1.86
CA VAL A 32 -1.35 4.49 -1.46
C VAL A 32 -2.29 3.38 -0.98
N THR A 33 -3.29 3.73 -0.18
CA THR A 33 -4.29 2.75 0.30
C THR A 33 -5.03 2.12 -0.86
N VAL A 34 -5.48 2.93 -1.83
CA VAL A 34 -6.18 2.45 -3.03
C VAL A 34 -5.24 1.60 -3.89
N ALA A 35 -3.99 1.99 -4.07
CA ALA A 35 -3.02 1.22 -4.85
C ALA A 35 -2.78 -0.18 -4.26
N PHE A 36 -2.63 -0.28 -2.94
CA PHE A 36 -2.52 -1.58 -2.26
C PHE A 36 -3.79 -2.41 -2.38
N LEU A 37 -4.98 -1.80 -2.26
CA LEU A 37 -6.24 -2.52 -2.44
C LEU A 37 -6.37 -3.07 -3.87
N LEU A 38 -6.08 -2.26 -4.89
CA LEU A 38 -6.11 -2.68 -6.29
C LEU A 38 -5.11 -3.81 -6.56
N LEU A 39 -3.91 -3.73 -5.97
CA LEU A 39 -2.92 -4.80 -6.04
C LEU A 39 -3.43 -6.10 -5.41
N GLY A 40 -4.04 -6.02 -4.22
CA GLY A 40 -4.65 -7.18 -3.56
C GLY A 40 -5.77 -7.79 -4.39
N VAL A 41 -6.66 -6.97 -4.97
CA VAL A 41 -7.72 -7.45 -5.87
C VAL A 41 -7.12 -8.15 -7.08
N TYR A 42 -6.13 -7.55 -7.74
CA TYR A 42 -5.50 -8.11 -8.94
C TYR A 42 -4.86 -9.48 -8.69
N LEU A 43 -4.17 -9.64 -7.54
CA LEU A 43 -3.47 -10.86 -7.17
C LEU A 43 -4.37 -11.93 -6.58
N CYS A 44 -5.40 -11.56 -5.82
CA CYS A 44 -6.10 -12.49 -4.93
C CYS A 44 -7.58 -12.71 -5.25
N ALA A 45 -8.26 -11.79 -5.93
CA ALA A 45 -9.73 -11.83 -6.04
C ALA A 45 -10.25 -13.02 -6.86
N ASP A 46 -9.54 -13.42 -7.91
CA ASP A 46 -9.96 -14.51 -8.81
C ASP A 46 -9.83 -15.91 -8.17
N PHE A 47 -9.13 -16.01 -7.04
CA PHE A 47 -8.89 -17.28 -6.37
C PHE A 47 -9.62 -17.32 -5.04
N ARG A 48 -10.62 -18.21 -4.93
CA ARG A 48 -11.50 -18.30 -3.75
C ARG A 48 -10.74 -18.45 -2.41
N LEU A 49 -9.60 -19.15 -2.42
CA LEU A 49 -8.75 -19.33 -1.23
C LEU A 49 -7.89 -18.10 -0.89
N LEU A 50 -7.51 -17.28 -1.88
CA LEU A 50 -6.68 -16.09 -1.67
C LEU A 50 -7.51 -14.84 -1.47
N CYS A 51 -8.77 -14.81 -1.89
CA CYS A 51 -9.68 -13.67 -1.77
C CYS A 51 -9.69 -13.01 -0.37
N PRO A 52 -9.65 -13.75 0.76
CA PRO A 52 -9.54 -13.13 2.09
C PRO A 52 -8.28 -12.26 2.28
N LEU A 53 -7.18 -12.55 1.57
CA LEU A 53 -5.93 -11.79 1.64
C LEU A 53 -6.04 -10.38 1.04
N VAL A 54 -7.09 -10.08 0.28
CA VAL A 54 -7.39 -8.70 -0.16
C VAL A 54 -7.52 -7.77 1.05
N VAL A 55 -8.09 -8.25 2.16
CA VAL A 55 -8.20 -7.49 3.41
C VAL A 55 -6.82 -7.22 4.02
N VAL A 56 -5.88 -8.16 3.88
CA VAL A 56 -4.49 -7.96 4.34
C VAL A 56 -3.83 -6.84 3.54
N TYR A 57 -4.03 -6.78 2.22
CA TYR A 57 -3.54 -5.67 1.40
C TYR A 57 -4.18 -4.33 1.78
N LEU A 58 -5.49 -4.30 2.08
CA LEU A 58 -6.14 -3.09 2.59
C LEU A 58 -5.49 -2.60 3.89
N ILE A 59 -5.25 -3.52 4.83
CA ILE A 59 -4.58 -3.21 6.10
C ILE A 59 -3.17 -2.69 5.83
N MET A 60 -2.37 -3.39 5.03
CA MET A 60 -1.01 -2.95 4.66
C MET A 60 -1.03 -1.55 4.03
N GLY A 61 -1.95 -1.29 3.10
CA GLY A 61 -2.11 0.00 2.43
C GLY A 61 -2.43 1.13 3.41
N LEU A 62 -3.33 0.88 4.36
CA LEU A 62 -3.66 1.85 5.41
C LEU A 62 -2.44 2.24 6.25
N TYR A 63 -1.64 1.26 6.69
CA TYR A 63 -0.48 1.50 7.55
C TYR A 63 0.72 2.06 6.79
N VAL A 64 1.01 1.55 5.59
CA VAL A 64 2.09 2.07 4.74
C VAL A 64 1.76 3.49 4.28
N GLY A 65 0.52 3.74 3.86
CA GLY A 65 0.09 5.08 3.44
C GLY A 65 0.08 6.07 4.61
N ARG A 66 -0.26 5.63 5.83
CA ARG A 66 -0.12 6.45 7.05
C ARG A 66 1.34 6.85 7.28
N ASP A 67 2.24 5.88 7.26
CA ASP A 67 3.67 6.13 7.48
C ASP A 67 4.24 7.06 6.40
N LEU A 68 3.87 6.84 5.14
CA LEU A 68 4.31 7.68 4.02
C LEU A 68 3.74 9.09 4.11
N ALA A 69 2.49 9.26 4.55
CA ALA A 69 1.89 10.57 4.78
C ALA A 69 2.59 11.35 5.90
N ILE A 70 3.05 10.65 6.96
CA ILE A 70 3.90 11.25 8.01
C ILE A 70 5.24 11.68 7.41
N TYR A 71 5.92 10.83 6.64
CA TYR A 71 7.18 11.19 6.00
C TYR A 71 7.04 12.36 5.00
N ALA A 72 5.92 12.42 4.27
CA ALA A 72 5.64 13.50 3.33
C ALA A 72 5.49 14.86 4.02
N HIS A 73 5.12 14.89 5.30
CA HIS A 73 5.10 16.12 6.10
C HIS A 73 6.50 16.70 6.30
N TYR A 74 7.52 15.84 6.43
CA TYR A 74 8.90 16.24 6.66
C TYR A 74 9.72 16.31 5.36
N ASN A 75 9.25 15.68 4.29
CA ASN A 75 9.91 15.65 2.99
C ASN A 75 8.92 15.93 1.85
N PRO A 76 8.85 17.18 1.36
CA PRO A 76 7.90 17.57 0.31
C PRO A 76 8.18 16.91 -1.05
N LEU A 77 9.37 16.32 -1.26
CA LEU A 77 9.64 15.55 -2.48
C LEU A 77 8.73 14.33 -2.60
N ILE A 78 8.34 13.72 -1.48
CA ILE A 78 7.38 12.60 -1.45
C ILE A 78 6.01 13.06 -1.92
N LEU A 79 5.58 14.25 -1.46
CA LEU A 79 4.33 14.85 -1.91
C LEU A 79 4.37 15.16 -3.41
N LEU A 80 5.46 15.76 -3.90
CA LEU A 80 5.61 16.07 -5.32
C LEU A 80 5.58 14.81 -6.18
N ALA A 81 6.31 13.76 -5.78
CA ALA A 81 6.30 12.47 -6.47
C ALA A 81 4.89 11.86 -6.52
N MET A 82 4.12 11.95 -5.42
CA MET A 82 2.75 11.45 -5.39
C MET A 82 1.82 12.26 -6.31
N ILE A 83 1.93 13.59 -6.32
CA ILE A 83 1.14 14.45 -7.21
C ILE A 83 1.45 14.15 -8.68
N VAL A 84 2.73 13.99 -9.03
CA VAL A 84 3.15 13.61 -10.38
C VAL A 84 2.59 12.23 -10.75
N LEU A 85 2.68 11.26 -9.84
CA LEU A 85 2.14 9.92 -10.06
C LEU A 85 0.62 9.94 -10.29
N LEU A 86 -0.12 10.72 -9.51
CA LEU A 86 -1.57 10.91 -9.68
C LEU A 86 -1.91 11.59 -11.00
N GLY A 87 -1.20 12.67 -11.34
CA GLY A 87 -1.42 13.44 -12.57
C GLY A 87 -1.13 12.62 -13.83
N LEU A 88 -0.04 11.85 -13.84
CA LEU A 88 0.31 10.94 -14.94
C LEU A 88 -0.57 9.68 -14.93
N GLY A 89 -1.05 9.26 -13.77
CA GLY A 89 -1.85 8.05 -13.57
C GLY A 89 -3.18 8.05 -14.33
N CYS A 90 -3.81 9.22 -14.53
CA CYS A 90 -5.07 9.31 -15.30
C CYS A 90 -4.92 8.82 -16.74
N GLY A 91 -3.77 9.09 -17.39
CA GLY A 91 -3.48 8.56 -18.74
C GLY A 91 -2.87 7.17 -18.74
N PHE A 92 -2.06 6.86 -17.73
CA PHE A 92 -1.27 5.62 -17.65
C PHE A 92 -2.08 4.40 -17.14
N SER A 93 -3.21 4.64 -16.46
CA SER A 93 -4.03 3.58 -15.85
C SER A 93 -4.55 2.53 -16.85
N ARG A 94 -4.93 2.95 -18.06
CA ARG A 94 -5.42 2.03 -19.10
C ARG A 94 -4.29 1.13 -19.62
N GLN A 95 -3.13 1.72 -19.88
CA GLN A 95 -1.94 1.00 -20.34
C GLN A 95 -1.43 0.00 -19.29
N ILE A 96 -1.41 0.40 -18.01
CA ILE A 96 -1.06 -0.52 -16.91
C ILE A 96 -2.02 -1.70 -16.86
N ARG A 97 -3.33 -1.44 -16.92
CA ARG A 97 -4.33 -2.51 -16.83
C ARG A 97 -4.18 -3.50 -17.99
N ASP A 98 -4.01 -3.00 -19.20
CA ASP A 98 -3.88 -3.85 -20.39
C ASP A 98 -2.57 -4.66 -20.34
N ALA A 99 -1.47 -4.06 -19.86
CA ALA A 99 -0.21 -4.78 -19.61
C ALA A 99 -0.34 -5.85 -18.51
N LEU A 100 -1.01 -5.53 -17.39
CA LEU A 100 -1.27 -6.49 -16.31
C LEU A 100 -2.18 -7.64 -16.75
N ALA A 101 -3.15 -7.37 -17.62
CA ALA A 101 -4.00 -8.41 -18.21
C ALA A 101 -3.19 -9.33 -19.14
N ALA A 102 -2.29 -8.77 -19.95
CA ALA A 102 -1.39 -9.56 -20.81
C ALA A 102 -0.48 -10.47 -19.97
N VAL A 103 0.18 -9.94 -18.93
CA VAL A 103 1.02 -10.74 -18.03
C VAL A 103 0.23 -11.87 -17.38
N LYS A 104 -1.00 -11.59 -16.94
CA LYS A 104 -1.85 -12.61 -16.31
C LYS A 104 -2.25 -13.70 -17.30
N SER A 105 -2.54 -13.33 -18.54
CA SER A 105 -2.84 -14.27 -19.63
C SER A 105 -1.63 -15.14 -19.97
N ASP A 106 -0.44 -14.55 -20.06
CA ASP A 106 0.79 -15.26 -20.42
C ASP A 106 1.22 -16.28 -19.34
N VAL A 107 1.01 -15.95 -18.07
CA VAL A 107 1.33 -16.85 -16.94
C VAL A 107 0.25 -17.93 -16.74
N GLY A 108 -0.99 -17.66 -17.12
CA GLY A 108 -2.10 -18.62 -17.09
C GLY A 108 -2.34 -19.21 -15.70
N GLU A 109 -2.45 -20.54 -15.62
CA GLU A 109 -2.73 -21.26 -14.37
C GLU A 109 -1.62 -21.11 -13.31
N GLY A 110 -0.37 -20.82 -13.74
CA GLY A 110 0.75 -20.54 -12.85
C GLY A 110 0.59 -19.25 -12.04
N PHE A 111 -0.37 -18.39 -12.40
CA PHE A 111 -0.57 -17.09 -11.77
C PHE A 111 -0.99 -17.22 -10.30
N VAL A 112 -1.61 -18.33 -9.91
CA VAL A 112 -1.88 -18.67 -8.50
C VAL A 112 -0.57 -18.73 -7.70
N GLY A 113 0.43 -19.45 -8.22
CA GLY A 113 1.72 -19.61 -7.56
C GLY A 113 2.47 -18.28 -7.44
N VAL A 114 2.43 -17.47 -8.50
CA VAL A 114 2.98 -16.10 -8.49
C VAL A 114 2.28 -15.25 -7.44
N SER A 115 0.96 -15.32 -7.37
CA SER A 115 0.15 -14.53 -6.42
C SER A 115 0.44 -14.93 -4.97
N ILE A 116 0.61 -16.23 -4.69
CA ILE A 116 1.00 -16.75 -3.37
C ILE A 116 2.40 -16.24 -3.01
N GLY A 117 3.38 -16.43 -3.90
CA GLY A 117 4.76 -16.04 -3.68
C GLY A 117 4.90 -14.53 -3.42
N PHE A 118 4.27 -13.73 -4.28
CA PHE A 118 4.27 -12.27 -4.14
C PHE A 118 3.62 -11.84 -2.82
N THR A 119 2.49 -12.44 -2.45
CA THR A 119 1.80 -12.09 -1.20
C THR A 119 2.59 -12.50 0.03
N ALA A 120 3.25 -13.65 0.03
CA ALA A 120 4.13 -14.07 1.11
C ALA A 120 5.29 -13.09 1.30
N VAL A 121 5.94 -12.68 0.20
CA VAL A 121 7.02 -11.68 0.23
C VAL A 121 6.50 -10.33 0.73
N ALA A 122 5.35 -9.86 0.23
CA ALA A 122 4.75 -8.59 0.66
C ALA A 122 4.47 -8.58 2.18
N ILE A 123 3.91 -9.66 2.72
CA ILE A 123 3.66 -9.81 4.16
C ILE A 123 4.97 -9.79 4.94
N VAL A 124 5.98 -10.53 4.50
CA VAL A 124 7.29 -10.56 5.18
C VAL A 124 7.92 -9.17 5.19
N LEU A 125 7.93 -8.47 4.06
CA LEU A 125 8.46 -7.11 3.96
C LEU A 125 7.69 -6.13 4.85
N PHE A 126 6.37 -6.23 4.89
CA PHE A 126 5.54 -5.43 5.79
C PHE A 126 5.89 -5.69 7.25
N LEU A 127 6.01 -6.96 7.67
CA LEU A 127 6.39 -7.31 9.04
C LEU A 127 7.80 -6.82 9.40
N LEU A 128 8.76 -6.89 8.47
CA LEU A 128 10.10 -6.33 8.66
C LEU A 128 10.06 -4.80 8.81
N HIS A 129 9.23 -4.11 8.02
CA HIS A 129 9.01 -2.67 8.13
C HIS A 129 8.41 -2.31 9.50
N VAL A 130 7.35 -2.99 9.93
CA VAL A 130 6.74 -2.79 11.26
C VAL A 130 7.76 -3.03 12.37
N ARG A 131 8.55 -4.10 12.26
CA ARG A 131 9.59 -4.42 13.24
C ARG A 131 10.67 -3.33 13.30
N ARG A 132 11.10 -2.79 12.16
CA ARG A 132 12.09 -1.70 12.10
C ARG A 132 11.58 -0.46 12.82
N LEU A 133 10.32 -0.08 12.61
CA LEU A 133 9.71 1.09 13.26
C LEU A 133 9.40 0.89 14.75
N SER A 134 9.32 -0.38 15.19
CA SER A 134 9.05 -0.73 16.60
C SER A 134 10.31 -0.87 17.45
N LYS A 135 11.51 -0.90 16.85
CA LYS A 135 12.77 -0.93 17.60
C LYS A 135 12.96 0.38 18.39
N PRO A 136 13.46 0.34 19.64
CA PRO A 136 13.84 1.54 20.36
C PRO A 136 14.97 2.25 19.61
N SER A 137 14.89 3.58 19.51
CA SER A 137 16.03 4.42 19.15
C SER A 137 17.04 4.31 20.28
N GLU A 138 18.20 3.70 20.01
CA GLU A 138 19.37 3.77 20.87
C GLU A 138 19.89 5.20 21.02
#